data_AF-A0A1D3K8P6-F1
#
_entry.id   AF-A0A1D3K8P6-F1
#
_cell.length_a   1.000
_cell.length_b   1.000
_cell.length_c   1.000
_cell.angle_alpha   90.00
_cell.angle_beta   90.00
_cell.angle_gamma   90.00
#
_symmetry.space_group_name_H-M   'P 1'
#
loop_
_entity.id
_entity.type
_entity.pdbx_description
1 polymer ?
#
loop_
_entity_poly.entity_id
_entity_poly.type
_entity_poly.pdbx_seq_one_letter_code
_entity_poly.pdbx_strand_id
1 'polypeptide(L)'
;MPDINPDVAALNERLRISNLAPHRLTLAQFLELGDALPVEGNPRSWEVSHGRFLTWTEADCAEAALRLVHRLEVESSLKWNSTRSSESGYLPTMPTGDVLRDYPDLKETYAEILTGVVNQSEGR
;
A
#
# COMPACT_ATOMS: atom_id res chain seq x y z
N MET A 1 35.01 -10.88 2.91
CA MET A 1 33.64 -10.31 2.94
C MET A 1 32.78 -11.30 3.71
N PRO A 2 31.89 -10.87 4.62
CA PRO A 2 31.03 -11.83 5.29
C PRO A 2 30.08 -12.45 4.25
N ASP A 3 29.99 -13.78 4.24
CA ASP A 3 28.98 -14.53 3.48
C ASP A 3 27.60 -14.13 4.03
N ILE A 4 26.88 -13.30 3.28
CA ILE A 4 25.49 -12.97 3.59
C ILE A 4 24.66 -14.22 3.28
N ASN A 5 23.82 -14.65 4.21
CA ASN A 5 22.88 -15.75 4.00
C ASN A 5 22.10 -15.51 2.69
N PRO A 6 22.00 -16.50 1.77
CA PRO A 6 21.34 -16.34 0.48
C PRO A 6 19.89 -15.86 0.59
N ASP A 7 19.16 -16.26 1.64
CA ASP A 7 17.79 -15.80 1.89
C ASP A 7 17.75 -14.31 2.24
N VAL A 8 18.74 -13.85 3.01
CA VAL A 8 18.91 -12.43 3.36
C VAL A 8 19.35 -11.62 2.14
N ALA A 9 20.16 -12.18 1.25
CA ALA A 9 20.56 -11.54 0.00
C ALA A 9 19.36 -11.41 -0.97
N ALA A 10 18.56 -12.47 -1.11
CA ALA A 10 17.36 -12.48 -1.95
C ALA A 10 16.30 -11.51 -1.43
N LEU A 11 16.07 -11.46 -0.11
CA LEU A 11 15.20 -10.47 0.51
C LEU A 11 15.73 -9.05 0.26
N ASN A 12 17.02 -8.79 0.50
CA ASN A 12 17.59 -7.47 0.28
C ASN A 12 17.52 -7.01 -1.18
N GLU A 13 17.62 -7.91 -2.15
CA GLU A 13 17.47 -7.57 -3.56
C GLU A 13 16.02 -7.15 -3.86
N ARG A 14 15.04 -7.93 -3.38
CA ARG A 14 13.60 -7.62 -3.50
C ARG A 14 13.24 -6.30 -2.84
N LEU A 15 13.82 -6.02 -1.66
CA LEU A 15 13.56 -4.79 -0.92
C LEU A 15 14.25 -3.55 -1.54
N ARG A 16 15.20 -3.71 -2.47
CA ARG A 16 15.89 -2.59 -3.16
C ARG A 16 15.21 -2.13 -4.44
N ILE A 17 14.23 -2.87 -4.96
CA ILE A 17 13.60 -2.61 -6.27
C ILE A 17 12.94 -1.23 -6.31
N SER A 18 12.47 -0.71 -5.16
CA SER A 18 11.78 0.57 -5.11
C SER A 18 11.78 1.20 -3.72
N ASN A 19 11.81 2.54 -3.66
CA ASN A 19 11.53 3.31 -2.45
C ASN A 19 10.10 3.88 -2.44
N LEU A 20 9.29 3.56 -3.44
CA LEU A 20 7.89 3.97 -3.50
C LEU A 20 7.04 3.02 -2.66
N ALA A 21 6.18 3.59 -1.83
CA ALA A 21 5.15 2.84 -1.11
C ALA A 21 4.06 2.35 -2.09
N PRO A 22 3.35 1.26 -1.78
CA PRO A 22 2.36 0.65 -2.68
C PRO A 22 1.34 1.65 -3.21
N HIS A 23 0.80 2.54 -2.36
CA HIS A 23 -0.20 3.54 -2.74
C HIS A 23 0.28 4.62 -3.72
N ARG A 24 1.57 4.60 -4.10
CA ARG A 24 2.16 5.49 -5.11
C ARG A 24 2.32 4.81 -6.48
N LEU A 25 1.95 3.55 -6.60
CA LEU A 25 1.99 2.77 -7.83
C LEU A 25 0.56 2.54 -8.33
N THR A 26 0.39 2.44 -9.64
CA THR A 26 -0.87 1.88 -10.17
C THR A 26 -0.96 0.41 -9.78
N LEU A 27 -2.18 -0.15 -9.75
CA LEU A 27 -2.37 -1.56 -9.45
C LEU A 27 -1.57 -2.45 -10.41
N ALA A 28 -1.54 -2.10 -11.70
CA ALA A 28 -0.75 -2.83 -12.69
C ALA A 28 0.75 -2.83 -12.34
N GLN A 29 1.32 -1.68 -11.98
CA GLN A 29 2.71 -1.59 -11.55
C GLN A 29 2.99 -2.37 -10.26
N PHE A 30 2.07 -2.33 -9.29
CA PHE A 30 2.24 -3.08 -8.05
C PHE A 30 2.13 -4.60 -8.27
N LEU A 31 1.28 -5.05 -9.18
CA LEU A 31 1.20 -6.46 -9.58
C LEU A 31 2.45 -6.93 -10.31
N GLU A 32 3.10 -6.06 -11.09
CA GLU A 32 4.34 -6.37 -11.81
C GLU A 32 5.57 -6.39 -10.87
N LEU A 33 5.62 -5.47 -9.90
CA LEU A 33 6.80 -5.22 -9.06
C LEU A 33 6.70 -5.77 -7.63
N GLY A 34 5.52 -6.18 -7.20
CA GLY A 34 5.24 -6.70 -5.88
C GLY A 34 5.34 -8.22 -5.86
N ASP A 35 5.74 -8.76 -4.71
CA ASP A 35 5.78 -10.20 -4.48
C ASP A 35 4.74 -10.59 -3.45
N ALA A 36 4.09 -11.75 -3.68
CA ALA A 36 3.26 -12.42 -2.70
C ALA A 36 3.74 -13.87 -2.53
N LEU A 37 4.36 -14.16 -1.38
CA LEU A 37 4.85 -15.49 -1.04
C LEU A 37 3.88 -16.19 -0.07
N PRO A 38 3.63 -17.50 -0.23
CA PRO A 38 2.82 -18.24 0.72
C PRO A 38 3.53 -18.32 2.07
N VAL A 39 2.77 -18.14 3.16
CA VAL A 39 3.28 -18.32 4.52
C VAL A 39 3.23 -19.81 4.89
N GLU A 40 4.37 -20.39 5.23
CA GLU A 40 4.46 -21.81 5.55
C GLU A 40 3.59 -22.17 6.78
N GLY A 41 2.81 -23.24 6.64
CA GLY A 41 1.91 -23.70 7.70
C GLY A 41 0.59 -22.93 7.85
N ASN A 42 0.36 -21.86 7.07
CA ASN A 42 -0.91 -21.12 7.09
C ASN A 42 -1.55 -21.06 5.68
N PRO A 43 -2.56 -21.92 5.39
CA PRO A 43 -3.22 -21.92 4.11
C PRO A 43 -3.93 -20.58 3.87
N ARG A 44 -3.76 -20.01 2.68
CA ARG A 44 -4.30 -18.69 2.25
C ARG A 44 -3.61 -17.46 2.84
N SER A 45 -2.59 -17.63 3.68
CA SER A 45 -1.79 -16.49 4.13
C SER A 45 -0.66 -16.19 3.16
N TRP A 46 -0.49 -14.91 2.86
CA TRP A 46 0.50 -14.39 1.93
C TRP A 46 1.32 -13.29 2.60
N GLU A 47 2.63 -13.41 2.52
CA GLU A 47 3.56 -12.31 2.77
C GLU A 47 3.65 -11.47 1.51
N VAL A 48 3.17 -10.23 1.60
CA VAL A 48 3.17 -9.28 0.48
C VAL A 48 4.27 -8.25 0.70
N SER A 49 5.12 -8.07 -0.30
CA SER A 49 6.28 -7.18 -0.20
C SER A 49 6.50 -6.37 -1.48
N HIS A 50 7.00 -5.15 -1.32
CA HIS A 50 7.50 -4.32 -2.42
C HIS A 50 8.46 -3.25 -1.88
N GLY A 51 9.72 -3.24 -2.32
CA GLY A 51 10.67 -2.26 -1.80
C GLY A 51 10.79 -2.38 -0.28
N ARG A 52 10.65 -1.28 0.47
CA ARG A 52 10.66 -1.33 1.95
C ARG A 52 9.34 -1.74 2.60
N PHE A 53 8.31 -2.01 1.81
CA PHE A 53 7.00 -2.40 2.31
C PHE A 53 6.93 -3.92 2.48
N LEU A 54 6.40 -4.36 3.63
CA LEU A 54 6.17 -5.75 3.98
C LEU A 54 4.91 -5.84 4.85
N THR A 55 3.98 -6.72 4.49
CA THR A 55 2.77 -6.99 5.27
C THR A 55 2.31 -8.44 5.08
N TRP A 56 1.33 -8.86 5.86
CA TRP A 56 0.66 -10.15 5.71
C TRP A 56 -0.82 -9.96 5.41
N THR A 57 -1.37 -10.82 4.57
CA THR A 57 -2.79 -10.81 4.24
C THR A 57 -3.30 -12.21 3.95
N GLU A 58 -4.62 -12.40 4.06
CA GLU A 58 -5.28 -13.64 3.67
C GLU A 58 -5.99 -13.46 2.32
N ALA A 59 -5.74 -14.36 1.38
CA ALA A 59 -6.39 -14.36 0.07
C ALA A 59 -6.35 -15.74 -0.60
N ASP A 60 -7.25 -15.98 -1.56
CA ASP A 60 -7.35 -17.24 -2.28
C ASP A 60 -6.12 -17.54 -3.15
N CYS A 61 -5.40 -16.51 -3.60
CA CYS A 61 -4.18 -16.65 -4.40
C CYS A 61 -3.25 -15.42 -4.26
N ALA A 62 -2.02 -15.54 -4.76
CA ALA A 62 -1.00 -14.49 -4.74
C ALA A 62 -1.48 -13.16 -5.34
N GLU A 63 -2.13 -13.22 -6.50
CA GLU A 63 -2.65 -12.03 -7.18
C GLU A 63 -3.76 -11.36 -6.36
N ALA A 64 -4.65 -12.15 -5.75
CA ALA A 64 -5.69 -11.63 -4.88
C ALA A 64 -5.11 -10.96 -3.63
N ALA A 65 -4.03 -11.52 -3.05
CA ALA A 65 -3.30 -10.91 -1.95
C ALA A 65 -2.70 -9.55 -2.34
N LEU A 66 -2.03 -9.46 -3.49
CA LEU A 66 -1.47 -8.21 -4.00
C LEU A 66 -2.55 -7.16 -4.24
N ARG A 67 -3.66 -7.52 -4.90
CA ARG A 67 -4.80 -6.61 -5.15
C ARG A 67 -5.41 -6.08 -3.85
N LEU A 68 -5.59 -6.97 -2.86
CA LEU A 68 -6.15 -6.62 -1.57
C LEU A 68 -5.25 -5.64 -0.82
N VAL A 69 -3.96 -5.97 -0.70
CA VAL A 69 -2.98 -5.11 -0.02
C VAL A 69 -2.84 -3.76 -0.72
N HIS A 70 -2.76 -3.74 -2.05
CA HIS A 70 -2.66 -2.48 -2.79
C HIS A 70 -3.85 -1.56 -2.50
N ARG A 71 -5.07 -2.11 -2.54
CA ARG A 71 -6.29 -1.35 -2.20
C ARG A 71 -6.24 -0.81 -0.77
N LEU A 72 -5.85 -1.64 0.19
CA LEU A 72 -5.78 -1.26 1.61
C LEU A 72 -4.77 -0.14 1.84
N GLU A 73 -3.63 -0.15 1.16
CA GLU A 73 -2.62 0.91 1.26
C GLU A 73 -3.11 2.22 0.64
N VAL A 74 -3.78 2.17 -0.52
CA VAL A 74 -4.40 3.35 -1.14
C VAL A 74 -5.45 3.94 -0.20
N GLU A 75 -6.36 3.12 0.31
CA GLU A 75 -7.40 3.56 1.25
C GLU A 75 -6.81 4.13 2.55
N SER A 76 -5.82 3.44 3.13
CA SER A 76 -5.16 3.87 4.36
C SER A 76 -4.49 5.22 4.17
N SER A 77 -3.80 5.44 3.05
CA SER A 77 -3.17 6.72 2.76
C SER A 77 -4.19 7.87 2.63
N LEU A 78 -5.36 7.62 2.03
CA LEU A 78 -6.46 8.60 1.99
C LEU A 78 -7.01 8.89 3.39
N LYS A 79 -7.25 7.86 4.20
CA LYS A 79 -7.76 7.98 5.57
C LYS A 79 -6.80 8.74 6.49
N TRP A 80 -5.50 8.49 6.40
CA TRP A 80 -4.51 9.24 7.19
C TRP A 80 -4.46 10.71 6.80
N ASN A 81 -4.63 11.02 5.51
CA ASN A 81 -4.68 12.41 5.05
C ASN A 81 -6.05 13.07 5.33
N SER A 82 -7.10 12.31 5.65
CA SER A 82 -8.42 12.86 5.99
C SER A 82 -8.53 13.32 7.44
N THR A 83 -7.87 12.62 8.36
CA THR A 83 -8.09 12.84 9.80
C THR A 83 -7.44 14.10 10.35
N ARG A 84 -6.58 14.81 9.58
CA ARG A 84 -5.77 16.00 10.01
C ARG A 84 -5.00 15.84 11.33
N SER A 85 -5.13 14.72 12.06
CA SER A 85 -4.38 14.38 13.25
C SER A 85 -2.98 13.97 12.83
N SER A 86 -2.15 14.98 12.59
CA SER A 86 -0.69 14.85 12.54
C SER A 86 -0.09 14.58 13.93
N GLU A 87 -0.86 14.07 14.90
CA GLU A 87 -0.42 13.82 16.27
C GLU A 87 0.78 12.85 16.33
N SER A 88 0.99 12.04 15.28
CA SER A 88 2.11 11.10 15.17
C SER A 88 3.27 11.58 14.28
N GLY A 89 3.23 12.80 13.71
CA GLY A 89 4.33 13.37 12.92
C GLY A 89 4.63 12.70 11.56
N TYR A 90 4.07 11.52 11.28
CA TYR A 90 4.20 10.83 9.99
C TYR A 90 2.85 10.76 9.27
N LEU A 91 2.74 11.47 8.15
CA LEU A 91 1.62 11.39 7.23
C LEU A 91 2.11 10.71 5.94
N PRO A 92 1.49 9.61 5.49
CA PRO A 92 1.81 9.03 4.19
C PRO A 92 1.48 10.05 3.08
N THR A 93 2.23 10.01 1.99
CA THR A 93 1.89 10.84 0.82
C THR A 93 0.54 10.45 0.24
N MET A 94 -0.18 11.39 -0.36
CA MET A 94 -1.41 11.06 -1.10
C MET A 94 -1.14 10.14 -2.32
N PRO A 95 -2.08 9.24 -2.67
CA PRO A 95 -2.07 8.54 -3.95
C PRO A 95 -2.14 9.53 -5.12
N THR A 96 -1.57 9.16 -6.27
CA THR A 96 -1.68 10.00 -7.48
C THR A 96 -3.03 9.81 -8.17
N GLY A 97 -3.40 10.74 -9.06
CA GLY A 97 -4.62 10.62 -9.85
C GLY A 97 -4.67 9.38 -10.75
N ASP A 98 -3.51 8.88 -11.18
CA ASP A 98 -3.39 7.63 -11.93
C ASP A 98 -3.66 6.41 -11.05
N VAL A 99 -3.11 6.36 -9.84
CA VAL A 99 -3.43 5.30 -8.85
C VAL A 99 -4.93 5.28 -8.55
N LEU A 100 -5.52 6.45 -8.31
CA LEU A 100 -6.94 6.55 -8.02
C LEU A 100 -7.84 6.18 -9.22
N ARG A 101 -7.30 6.10 -10.45
CA ARG A 101 -8.06 5.60 -11.62
C ARG A 101 -8.39 4.12 -11.49
N ASP A 102 -7.58 3.36 -10.74
CA ASP A 102 -7.82 1.94 -10.46
C ASP A 102 -8.90 1.72 -9.38
N TYR A 103 -9.26 2.77 -8.64
CA TYR A 103 -10.18 2.72 -7.49
C TYR A 103 -11.25 3.83 -7.54
N PRO A 104 -12.20 3.76 -8.49
CA PRO A 104 -13.24 4.79 -8.63
C PRO A 104 -14.13 4.92 -7.39
N ASP A 105 -14.37 3.82 -6.68
CA ASP A 105 -15.13 3.80 -5.43
C ASP A 105 -14.43 4.54 -4.29
N LEU A 106 -13.09 4.47 -4.22
CA LEU A 106 -12.30 5.25 -3.26
C LEU A 106 -12.30 6.74 -3.64
N LYS A 107 -12.31 7.08 -4.93
CA LYS A 107 -12.46 8.49 -5.37
C LYS A 107 -13.79 9.09 -4.89
N GLU A 108 -14.87 8.33 -4.99
CA GLU A 108 -16.19 8.76 -4.53
C GLU A 108 -16.22 8.89 -3.00
N THR A 109 -15.74 7.87 -2.29
CA THR A 109 -15.73 7.82 -0.82
C THR A 109 -14.91 8.96 -0.20
N TYR A 110 -13.77 9.31 -0.81
CA TYR A 110 -12.86 10.32 -0.29
C TYR A 110 -12.89 11.64 -1.09
N ALA A 111 -13.98 11.91 -1.81
CA ALA A 111 -14.12 13.05 -2.71
C ALA A 111 -13.85 14.42 -2.05
N GLU A 112 -14.30 14.61 -0.81
CA GLU A 112 -14.09 15.87 -0.06
C GLU A 112 -12.61 16.18 0.16
N ILE A 113 -11.80 15.16 0.42
CA ILE A 113 -10.36 15.29 0.64
C ILE A 113 -9.65 15.55 -0.70
N LEU A 114 -10.07 14.84 -1.75
CA LEU A 114 -9.48 14.96 -3.08
C LEU A 114 -9.78 16.31 -3.75
N THR A 115 -10.93 16.91 -3.46
CA THR A 115 -11.34 18.22 -4.00
C THR A 115 -10.84 19.39 -3.14
N GLY A 116 -10.27 19.12 -1.96
CA GLY A 116 -9.84 20.15 -1.02
C GLY A 116 -10.99 20.90 -0.34
N VAL A 117 -12.24 20.46 -0.55
CA VAL A 117 -13.43 21.01 0.09
C VAL A 117 -13.64 20.25 1.39
N VAL A 118 -12.84 20.58 2.41
CA VAL A 118 -13.25 20.29 3.80
C VAL A 118 -14.39 21.26 4.07
N ASN A 119 -15.63 20.76 4.14
CA ASN A 119 -16.75 21.54 4.63
C ASN A 119 -16.39 22.10 6.01
N GLN A 120 -16.09 23.40 6.07
CA GLN A 120 -16.10 24.15 7.32
C GLN A 120 -17.55 24.37 7.71
N SER A 121 -18.14 23.34 8.31
CA SER A 121 -19.47 23.39 8.92
C SER A 121 -19.31 22.62 10.24
N GLU A 122 -19.47 23.15 11.45
CA GLU A 122 -19.81 24.44 12.03
C GLU A 122 -19.24 24.39 13.47
N GLY A 123 -19.00 25.55 14.08
CA GLY A 123 -18.62 25.64 15.49
C GLY A 123 -18.66 27.08 15.98
N ARG A 124 -19.89 27.61 16.03
CA ARG A 124 -20.26 28.90 16.60
C ARG A 124 -20.21 28.84 18.13
#